data_AF-A0A8J7WNH9-F1
#
_entry.id   AF-A0A8J7WNH9-F1
#
_cell.length_a   1.000
_cell.length_b   1.000
_cell.length_c   1.000
_cell.angle_alpha   90.00
_cell.angle_beta   90.00
_cell.angle_gamma   90.00
#
_symmetry.space_group_name_H-M   'P 1'
#
loop_
_entity.id
_entity.type
_entity.pdbx_description
1 polymer ?
#
loop_
_entity_poly.entity_id
_entity_poly.type
_entity_poly.pdbx_seq_one_letter_code
_entity_poly.pdbx_strand_id
1 'polypeptide(L)'
;MLWFASRTAPSAVAAALGRQEFSSKRQALAKSASFNIIDSPSIRVLRGRESIPVSLRDCLTASPGFAALAPDHPGQGVSFLRQLLLPIVLAAIGPPDSGRAWAQTFANGDFTEKQKSQINEYLDTHHDRFDLFHATHPFGQVPGLHTANNETKPVGILIAGIAAGASVPLFSAYTDADELELTPADALAWMLYTQCWDTAGIKSGAVGDEKAKNNKSYGNRTGPLGALGVVVPTGRTVFETLWLNTPIVPAGLDPRARPPRWLCEPGAVWEERHAHGLLDLLTWQCRRIRLLPADTKHGVRVNQAIITSGDRMIETPQDEPHTLWRTPPKSEDGPAVPRPYRHTAGKAAWRGLASLLALDRPSEGKGVLASFLLSQIHDLRAEEYLPDDYPLRVEIHGVVYGTQSSVVEDTISDAIPMPVAALGTDIALRDALLEVAGQADRLESAVNVLDADLRRAAGGDPVPWDKGQRPGEFLVHALDAPARTLLESLRGVGGDDERLETALTLWERIARDNAFAIGEQLLTRSDPSVFVGRTVGGRIYRQANAEFSFRRAVKEILPRAAAVSFDEKGE
;
A
#
# COMPACT_ATOMS: atom_id res chain seq x y z
N MET A 1 -43.02 4.99 52.14
CA MET A 1 -42.66 6.33 51.65
C MET A 1 -41.48 6.17 50.70
N LEU A 2 -41.74 5.94 49.41
CA LEU A 2 -40.71 5.86 48.37
C LEU A 2 -41.27 6.56 47.15
N TRP A 3 -40.63 7.67 46.81
CA TRP A 3 -40.98 8.58 45.71
C TRP A 3 -40.58 7.96 44.38
N PHE A 4 -41.54 7.75 43.48
CA PHE A 4 -41.27 7.50 42.06
C PHE A 4 -41.06 8.86 41.37
N ALA A 5 -39.83 9.18 40.96
CA ALA A 5 -39.56 10.29 40.06
C ALA A 5 -39.56 9.78 38.61
N SER A 6 -40.59 10.13 37.84
CA SER A 6 -40.61 9.89 36.40
C SER A 6 -39.58 10.77 35.71
N ARG A 7 -38.54 10.17 35.11
CA ARG A 7 -37.71 10.87 34.12
C ARG A 7 -38.48 10.92 32.81
N THR A 8 -39.10 12.05 32.53
CA THR A 8 -39.65 12.39 31.21
C THR A 8 -38.52 12.40 30.18
N ALA A 9 -38.70 11.66 29.08
CA ALA A 9 -37.84 11.76 27.90
C ALA A 9 -37.82 13.22 27.39
N PRO A 10 -36.67 13.76 26.92
CA PRO A 10 -36.64 15.10 26.37
C PRO A 10 -37.59 15.20 25.17
N SER A 11 -38.34 16.29 25.07
CA SER A 11 -39.17 16.54 23.89
C SER A 11 -38.27 16.63 22.65
N ALA A 12 -38.79 16.22 21.48
CA ALA A 12 -38.07 16.33 20.21
C ALA A 12 -37.51 17.75 19.94
N VAL A 13 -38.19 18.77 20.49
CA VAL A 13 -37.77 20.17 20.42
C VAL A 13 -36.54 20.45 21.30
N ALA A 14 -36.47 19.90 22.52
CA ALA A 14 -35.29 20.03 23.38
C ALA A 14 -34.06 19.30 22.79
N ALA A 15 -34.28 18.14 22.16
CA ALA A 15 -33.22 17.42 21.44
C ALA A 15 -32.74 18.19 20.19
N ALA A 16 -33.64 18.86 19.46
CA ALA A 16 -33.30 19.69 18.31
C ALA A 16 -32.57 20.98 18.71
N LEU A 17 -33.01 21.66 19.78
CA LEU A 17 -32.36 22.84 20.35
C LEU A 17 -30.96 22.49 20.90
N GLY A 18 -30.83 21.35 21.60
CA GLY A 18 -29.54 20.84 22.05
C GLY A 18 -28.58 20.54 20.89
N ARG A 19 -29.05 19.96 19.78
CA ARG A 19 -28.25 19.76 18.56
C ARG A 19 -27.84 21.09 17.91
N GLN A 20 -28.71 22.10 17.91
CA GLN A 20 -28.41 23.42 17.35
C GLN A 20 -27.36 24.18 18.19
N GLU A 21 -27.47 24.19 19.52
CA GLU A 21 -26.45 24.80 20.40
C GLU A 21 -25.10 24.05 20.34
N PHE A 22 -25.12 22.72 20.23
CA PHE A 22 -23.89 21.94 20.05
C PHE A 22 -23.23 22.22 18.70
N SER A 23 -24.04 22.37 17.64
CA SER A 23 -23.58 22.74 16.30
C SER A 23 -22.97 24.14 16.27
N SER A 24 -23.59 25.13 16.96
CA SER A 24 -23.10 26.51 16.99
C SER A 24 -21.78 26.66 17.76
N LYS A 25 -21.62 25.98 18.91
CA LYS A 25 -20.34 25.97 19.65
C LYS A 25 -19.20 25.31 18.87
N ARG A 26 -19.47 24.20 18.17
CA ARG A 26 -18.49 23.55 17.29
C ARG A 26 -18.13 24.42 16.09
N GLN A 27 -19.08 25.13 15.50
CA GLN A 27 -18.81 26.08 14.42
C GLN A 27 -17.97 27.28 14.90
N ALA A 28 -18.18 27.75 16.14
CA ALA A 28 -17.37 28.81 16.72
C ALA A 28 -15.93 28.33 17.01
N LEU A 29 -15.75 27.11 17.51
CA LEU A 29 -14.44 26.53 17.74
C LEU A 29 -13.70 26.21 16.43
N ALA A 30 -14.39 25.73 15.40
CA ALA A 30 -13.81 25.57 14.07
C ALA A 30 -13.39 26.91 13.43
N LYS A 31 -13.86 28.05 13.95
CA LYS A 31 -13.38 29.39 13.56
C LYS A 31 -12.20 29.88 14.41
N SER A 32 -11.88 29.24 15.53
CA SER A 32 -10.82 29.67 16.47
C SER A 32 -9.69 28.66 16.66
N ALA A 33 -9.91 27.38 16.37
CA ALA A 33 -8.89 26.35 16.36
C ALA A 33 -8.07 26.47 15.07
N SER A 34 -6.75 26.47 15.20
CA SER A 34 -5.82 26.48 14.06
C SER A 34 -4.84 25.34 14.23
N PHE A 35 -4.58 24.63 13.13
CA PHE A 35 -3.54 23.61 13.06
C PHE A 35 -2.90 23.67 11.67
N ASN A 36 -1.89 24.51 11.52
CA ASN A 36 -1.16 24.63 10.27
C ASN A 36 -0.14 23.50 10.12
N ILE A 37 -0.34 22.67 9.10
CA ILE A 37 0.46 21.47 8.83
C ILE A 37 1.92 21.83 8.52
N ILE A 38 2.17 23.03 7.97
CA ILE A 38 3.50 23.52 7.62
C ILE A 38 4.41 23.59 8.84
N ASP A 39 3.89 24.11 9.96
CA ASP A 39 4.67 24.39 11.17
C ASP A 39 4.39 23.40 12.31
N SER A 40 3.20 22.79 12.31
CA SER A 40 2.78 21.90 13.39
C SER A 40 3.31 20.48 13.17
N PRO A 41 3.81 19.81 14.24
CA PRO A 41 4.29 18.44 14.14
C PRO A 41 3.14 17.49 13.80
N SER A 42 3.15 16.96 12.58
CA SER A 42 2.01 16.23 12.00
C SER A 42 2.41 15.00 11.19
N ILE A 43 3.70 14.87 10.85
CA ILE A 43 4.23 13.76 10.05
C ILE A 43 5.19 12.97 10.93
N ARG A 44 4.98 11.66 11.06
CA ARG A 44 5.89 10.79 11.82
C ARG A 44 7.03 10.30 10.94
N VAL A 45 8.25 10.42 11.44
CA VAL A 45 9.48 10.02 10.76
C VAL A 45 10.41 9.26 11.70
N LEU A 46 11.27 8.38 11.15
CA LEU A 46 12.35 7.76 11.90
C LEU A 46 13.59 8.65 11.91
N ARG A 47 14.01 9.08 13.09
CA ARG A 47 15.33 9.68 13.33
C ARG A 47 16.19 8.65 14.05
N GLY A 48 17.11 8.01 13.32
CA GLY A 48 17.82 6.84 13.83
C GLY A 48 16.85 5.68 14.08
N ARG A 49 16.61 5.35 15.35
CA ARG A 49 15.66 4.30 15.77
C ARG A 49 14.37 4.84 16.42
N GLU A 50 14.27 6.15 16.58
CA GLU A 50 13.14 6.79 17.26
C GLU A 50 12.12 7.31 16.23
N SER A 51 10.84 7.02 16.46
CA SER A 51 9.73 7.61 15.70
C SER A 51 9.29 8.90 16.34
N ILE A 52 9.55 10.03 15.68
CA ILE A 52 9.22 11.38 16.16
C ILE A 52 8.26 12.09 15.21
N PRO A 53 7.35 12.93 15.71
CA PRO A 53 6.54 13.79 14.86
C PRO A 53 7.33 15.05 14.45
N VAL A 54 7.23 15.44 13.19
CA VAL A 54 7.86 16.64 12.62
C VAL A 54 6.86 17.44 11.81
N SER A 55 7.17 18.72 11.60
CA SER A 55 6.38 19.60 10.73
C SER A 55 6.56 19.21 9.26
N LEU A 56 5.65 19.63 8.38
CA LEU A 56 5.82 19.45 6.94
C LEU A 56 7.08 20.16 6.42
N ARG A 57 7.37 21.36 6.94
CA ARG A 57 8.57 22.11 6.57
C ARG A 57 9.84 21.35 6.93
N ASP A 58 9.92 20.83 8.16
CA ASP A 58 11.08 20.06 8.60
C ASP A 58 11.18 18.75 7.81
N CYS A 59 10.05 18.07 7.57
CA CYS A 59 10.02 16.82 6.82
C CYS A 59 10.64 16.96 5.43
N LEU A 60 10.44 18.10 4.75
CA LEU A 60 11.00 18.36 3.43
C LEU A 60 12.44 18.91 3.50
N THR A 61 12.70 19.90 4.34
CA THR A 61 13.99 20.64 4.37
C THR A 61 15.10 19.95 5.17
N ALA A 62 14.75 19.10 6.14
CA ALA A 62 15.66 18.24 6.89
C ALA A 62 15.49 16.75 6.53
N SER A 63 14.92 16.48 5.34
CA SER A 63 14.63 15.13 4.82
C SER A 63 15.81 14.13 4.81
N PRO A 64 17.09 14.54 4.65
CA PRO A 64 18.22 13.61 4.78
C PRO A 64 18.46 13.12 6.21
N GLY A 65 18.02 13.88 7.21
CA GLY A 65 18.16 13.53 8.64
C GLY A 65 17.16 12.49 9.13
N PHE A 66 16.24 12.04 8.27
CA PHE A 66 15.21 11.07 8.59
C PHE A 66 15.37 9.83 7.73
N ALA A 67 15.39 8.65 8.36
CA ALA A 67 15.59 7.38 7.67
C ALA A 67 14.38 6.96 6.83
N ALA A 68 13.16 7.15 7.36
CA ALA A 68 11.92 6.79 6.67
C ALA A 68 10.71 7.54 7.26
N LEU A 69 9.59 7.53 6.54
CA LEU A 69 8.28 7.81 7.13
C LEU A 69 7.89 6.67 8.09
N ALA A 70 7.31 7.00 9.24
CA ALA A 70 6.88 6.03 10.25
C ALA A 70 5.43 6.27 10.68
N PRO A 71 4.47 6.13 9.75
CA PRO A 71 3.06 6.27 10.09
C PRO A 71 2.59 5.14 11.02
N ASP A 72 1.48 5.36 11.71
CA ASP A 72 0.87 4.35 12.58
C ASP A 72 0.19 3.22 11.78
N HIS A 73 -0.21 3.52 10.54
CA HIS A 73 -0.76 2.53 9.59
C HIS A 73 0.03 2.57 8.26
N PRO A 74 0.44 1.42 7.68
CA PRO A 74 1.31 1.40 6.50
C PRO A 74 0.79 2.23 5.31
N GLY A 75 -0.50 2.09 4.98
CA GLY A 75 -1.12 2.86 3.89
C GLY A 75 -1.15 4.39 4.09
N GLN A 76 -0.93 4.90 5.30
CA GLN A 76 -0.81 6.35 5.53
C GLN A 76 0.51 6.90 4.98
N GLY A 77 1.60 6.12 4.99
CA GLY A 77 2.91 6.58 4.49
C GLY A 77 2.84 6.97 3.03
N VAL A 78 2.26 6.10 2.21
CA VAL A 78 1.97 6.38 0.79
C VAL A 78 1.01 7.56 0.64
N SER A 79 0.04 7.70 1.54
CA SER A 79 -0.92 8.81 1.49
C SER A 79 -0.24 10.15 1.76
N PHE A 80 0.68 10.23 2.74
CA PHE A 80 1.52 11.41 2.97
C PHE A 80 2.44 11.69 1.79
N LEU A 81 3.13 10.66 1.28
CA LEU A 81 4.00 10.79 0.11
C LEU A 81 3.25 11.41 -1.07
N ARG A 82 2.07 10.87 -1.40
CA ARG A 82 1.32 11.28 -2.60
C ARG A 82 0.46 12.52 -2.44
N GLN A 83 -0.26 12.67 -1.33
CA GLN A 83 -1.22 13.78 -1.17
C GLN A 83 -0.58 15.03 -0.56
N LEU A 84 0.67 14.95 -0.09
CA LEU A 84 1.34 16.05 0.59
C LEU A 84 2.77 16.26 0.07
N LEU A 85 3.68 15.33 0.33
CA LEU A 85 5.11 15.59 0.18
C LEU A 85 5.57 15.74 -1.27
N LEU A 86 5.31 14.73 -2.11
CA LEU A 86 5.77 14.69 -3.51
C LEU A 86 5.19 15.82 -4.36
N PRO A 87 3.86 16.09 -4.37
CA PRO A 87 3.33 17.19 -5.16
C PRO A 87 3.79 18.58 -4.69
N ILE A 88 4.18 18.77 -3.42
CA ILE A 88 4.82 20.03 -2.99
C ILE A 88 6.20 20.17 -3.59
N VAL A 89 7.04 19.11 -3.55
CA VAL A 89 8.36 19.12 -4.20
C VAL A 89 8.21 19.45 -5.69
N LEU A 90 7.32 18.75 -6.39
CA LEU A 90 7.05 18.98 -7.80
C LEU A 90 6.54 20.39 -8.11
N ALA A 91 5.65 20.94 -7.28
CA ALA A 91 5.11 22.28 -7.47
C ALA A 91 6.13 23.40 -7.15
N ALA A 92 6.99 23.20 -6.15
CA ALA A 92 7.92 24.22 -5.69
C ALA A 92 9.20 24.29 -6.54
N ILE A 93 9.77 23.14 -6.91
CA ILE A 93 11.07 23.07 -7.62
C ILE A 93 11.00 22.44 -9.01
N GLY A 94 9.86 21.83 -9.37
CA GLY A 94 9.68 21.14 -10.66
C GLY A 94 10.27 19.73 -10.68
N PRO A 95 9.84 18.87 -11.63
CA PRO A 95 10.52 17.61 -11.91
C PRO A 95 11.85 17.87 -12.63
N PRO A 96 12.84 16.96 -12.49
CA PRO A 96 14.04 17.01 -13.32
C PRO A 96 13.69 16.78 -14.79
N ASP A 97 14.41 17.46 -15.69
CA ASP A 97 14.21 17.39 -17.14
C ASP A 97 14.98 16.23 -17.81
N SER A 98 15.88 15.59 -17.07
CA SER A 98 16.79 14.58 -17.60
C SER A 98 17.31 13.67 -16.49
N GLY A 99 17.79 12.49 -16.86
CA GLY A 99 18.50 11.59 -15.94
C GLY A 99 19.69 12.27 -15.27
N ARG A 100 20.43 13.11 -16.01
CA ARG A 100 21.55 13.90 -15.47
C ARG A 100 21.11 14.88 -14.38
N ALA A 101 20.04 15.64 -14.60
CA ALA A 101 19.53 16.59 -13.60
C ALA A 101 19.01 15.86 -12.35
N TRP A 102 18.36 14.71 -12.55
CA TRP A 102 17.97 13.83 -11.45
C TRP A 102 19.21 13.36 -10.66
N ALA A 103 20.24 12.88 -11.35
CA ALA A 103 21.45 12.34 -10.75
C ALA A 103 22.24 13.39 -9.95
N GLN A 104 22.32 14.62 -10.46
CA GLN A 104 22.98 15.73 -9.75
C GLN A 104 22.35 16.00 -8.38
N THR A 105 21.02 16.03 -8.31
CA THR A 105 20.31 16.25 -7.04
C THR A 105 20.44 15.02 -6.15
N PHE A 106 20.31 13.81 -6.70
CA PHE A 106 20.42 12.57 -5.93
C PHE A 106 21.81 12.38 -5.32
N ALA A 107 22.88 12.64 -6.09
CA ALA A 107 24.27 12.51 -5.64
C ALA A 107 24.64 13.52 -4.54
N ASN A 108 23.95 14.65 -4.46
CA ASN A 108 24.11 15.60 -3.34
C ASN A 108 23.59 15.02 -2.01
N GLY A 109 22.72 14.01 -2.05
CA GLY A 109 22.13 13.38 -0.87
C GLY A 109 21.14 14.28 -0.11
N ASP A 110 20.83 15.45 -0.66
CA ASP A 110 19.93 16.46 -0.11
C ASP A 110 19.44 17.39 -1.24
N PHE A 111 18.36 18.11 -0.99
CA PHE A 111 18.01 19.29 -1.79
C PHE A 111 19.09 20.35 -1.62
N THR A 112 19.46 21.02 -2.71
CA THR A 112 20.36 22.19 -2.65
C THR A 112 19.72 23.33 -1.84
N GLU A 113 20.53 24.24 -1.29
CA GLU A 113 20.02 25.40 -0.54
C GLU A 113 19.05 26.26 -1.39
N LYS A 114 19.27 26.33 -2.70
CA LYS A 114 18.33 26.96 -3.64
C LYS A 114 16.99 26.23 -3.65
N GLN A 115 16.99 24.91 -3.82
CA GLN A 115 15.77 24.09 -3.82
C GLN A 115 15.02 24.18 -2.48
N LYS A 116 15.73 24.11 -1.36
CA LYS A 116 15.13 24.32 -0.02
C LYS A 116 14.52 25.70 0.13
N SER A 117 15.18 26.74 -0.38
CA SER A 117 14.64 28.10 -0.37
C SER A 117 13.35 28.21 -1.18
N GLN A 118 13.31 27.60 -2.36
CA GLN A 118 12.10 27.55 -3.20
C GLN A 118 10.96 26.75 -2.55
N ILE A 119 11.27 25.63 -1.88
CA ILE A 119 10.29 24.88 -1.08
C ILE A 119 9.74 25.76 0.04
N ASN A 120 10.61 26.43 0.81
CA ASN A 120 10.17 27.33 1.88
C ASN A 120 9.31 28.48 1.35
N GLU A 121 9.71 29.12 0.25
CA GLU A 121 8.95 30.19 -0.40
C GLU A 121 7.56 29.71 -0.86
N TYR A 122 7.48 28.50 -1.42
CA TYR A 122 6.21 27.88 -1.79
C TYR A 122 5.31 27.65 -0.57
N LEU A 123 5.86 27.13 0.53
CA LEU A 123 5.12 26.90 1.78
C LEU A 123 4.64 28.23 2.40
N ASP A 124 5.49 29.26 2.40
CA ASP A 124 5.16 30.58 2.94
C ASP A 124 4.07 31.26 2.12
N THR A 125 4.17 31.19 0.79
CA THR A 125 3.19 31.78 -0.15
C THR A 125 1.80 31.19 0.02
N HIS A 126 1.72 29.88 0.31
CA HIS A 126 0.45 29.15 0.40
C HIS A 126 0.09 28.78 1.83
N HIS A 127 0.67 29.46 2.84
CA HIS A 127 0.56 29.08 4.24
C HIS A 127 -0.90 28.95 4.71
N ASP A 128 -1.75 29.85 4.25
CA ASP A 128 -3.19 29.90 4.54
C ASP A 128 -3.97 28.68 4.01
N ARG A 129 -3.43 27.95 3.03
CA ARG A 129 -4.05 26.75 2.45
C ARG A 129 -3.75 25.47 3.23
N PHE A 130 -2.83 25.49 4.19
CA PHE A 130 -2.36 24.33 4.94
C PHE A 130 -2.85 24.28 6.40
N ASP A 131 -3.74 25.18 6.81
CA ASP A 131 -4.44 25.04 8.09
C ASP A 131 -5.59 24.04 7.97
N LEU A 132 -5.51 22.96 8.76
CA LEU A 132 -6.49 21.88 8.79
C LEU A 132 -7.90 22.36 9.20
N PHE A 133 -7.98 23.44 9.97
CA PHE A 133 -9.24 23.99 10.47
C PHE A 133 -9.51 25.41 9.95
N HIS A 134 -8.84 25.83 8.87
CA HIS A 134 -9.05 27.15 8.29
C HIS A 134 -10.55 27.42 8.04
N ALA A 135 -11.00 28.63 8.38
CA ALA A 135 -12.42 28.95 8.35
C ALA A 135 -13.05 28.86 6.95
N THR A 136 -12.27 29.19 5.90
CA THR A 136 -12.75 29.23 4.51
C THR A 136 -12.01 28.29 3.56
N HIS A 137 -10.79 27.85 3.90
CA HIS A 137 -9.94 27.03 3.03
C HIS A 137 -9.28 25.88 3.82
N PRO A 138 -10.07 25.08 4.58
CA PRO A 138 -9.49 24.03 5.40
C PRO A 138 -8.77 23.01 4.51
N PHE A 139 -7.53 22.67 4.86
CA PHE A 139 -6.69 21.81 4.02
C PHE A 139 -7.41 20.48 3.71
N GLY A 140 -7.48 20.13 2.41
CA GLY A 140 -8.06 18.86 1.93
C GLY A 140 -9.55 18.66 2.20
N GLN A 141 -10.28 19.71 2.59
CA GLN A 141 -11.66 19.63 3.06
C GLN A 141 -12.59 20.59 2.32
N VAL A 142 -13.90 20.36 2.41
CA VAL A 142 -14.90 21.29 1.89
C VAL A 142 -15.40 22.20 3.03
N PRO A 143 -15.17 23.52 2.96
CA PRO A 143 -15.68 24.45 3.96
C PRO A 143 -17.21 24.41 3.97
N GLY A 144 -17.82 24.40 5.16
CA GLY A 144 -19.27 24.41 5.30
C GLY A 144 -20.00 23.14 4.84
N LEU A 145 -19.29 22.05 4.49
CA LEU A 145 -19.91 20.78 4.11
C LEU A 145 -20.91 20.30 5.17
N HIS A 146 -22.10 19.92 4.74
CA HIS A 146 -23.15 19.36 5.58
C HIS A 146 -24.08 18.46 4.77
N THR A 147 -24.75 17.55 5.47
CA THR A 147 -25.82 16.71 4.91
C THR A 147 -27.17 17.40 5.08
N ALA A 148 -28.20 16.97 4.36
CA ALA A 148 -29.54 17.60 4.41
C ALA A 148 -30.12 17.68 5.84
N ASN A 149 -29.80 16.69 6.69
CA ASN A 149 -30.26 16.64 8.08
C ASN A 149 -29.22 17.16 9.10
N ASN A 150 -28.10 17.73 8.64
CA ASN A 150 -26.94 18.09 9.46
C ASN A 150 -26.39 16.92 10.30
N GLU A 151 -26.54 15.69 9.79
CA GLU A 151 -25.99 14.49 10.40
C GLU A 151 -24.47 14.45 10.23
N THR A 152 -23.79 14.13 11.32
CA THR A 152 -22.34 13.92 11.41
C THR A 152 -22.08 12.49 11.86
N LYS A 153 -20.88 11.99 11.62
CA LYS A 153 -20.47 10.65 12.05
C LYS A 153 -19.33 10.73 13.06
N PRO A 154 -19.22 9.78 13.99
CA PRO A 154 -18.02 9.64 14.83
C PRO A 154 -16.77 9.58 13.96
N VAL A 155 -15.67 10.18 14.41
CA VAL A 155 -14.41 10.25 13.64
C VAL A 155 -13.87 8.87 13.26
N GLY A 156 -14.26 7.84 14.00
CA GLY A 156 -13.89 6.46 13.72
C GLY A 156 -14.23 5.97 12.31
N ILE A 157 -15.18 6.59 11.61
CA ILE A 157 -15.45 6.23 10.21
C ILE A 157 -14.25 6.47 9.26
N LEU A 158 -13.26 7.29 9.64
CA LEU A 158 -12.04 7.54 8.86
C LEU A 158 -10.96 6.49 9.11
N ILE A 159 -11.04 5.75 10.23
CA ILE A 159 -9.98 4.88 10.71
C ILE A 159 -10.14 3.50 10.08
N ALA A 160 -9.14 3.06 9.33
CA ALA A 160 -9.12 1.70 8.81
C ALA A 160 -8.95 0.69 9.95
N GLY A 161 -9.68 -0.42 9.90
CA GLY A 161 -9.54 -1.53 10.85
C GLY A 161 -10.38 -1.41 12.13
N ILE A 162 -11.20 -0.37 12.29
CA ILE A 162 -12.17 -0.31 13.40
C ILE A 162 -13.61 -0.55 12.93
N ALA A 163 -14.44 -1.08 13.83
CA ALA A 163 -15.86 -1.27 13.58
C ALA A 163 -16.57 0.08 13.64
N ALA A 164 -16.83 0.65 12.45
CA ALA A 164 -17.51 1.91 12.30
C ALA A 164 -18.50 1.86 11.12
N GLY A 165 -19.76 2.20 11.38
CA GLY A 165 -20.82 2.19 10.37
C GLY A 165 -21.08 0.81 9.76
N ALA A 166 -20.84 0.65 8.46
CA ALA A 166 -21.04 -0.63 7.75
C ALA A 166 -19.80 -1.54 7.77
N SER A 167 -18.66 -1.05 8.29
CA SER A 167 -17.43 -1.82 8.41
C SER A 167 -17.46 -2.58 9.73
N VAL A 168 -17.34 -3.91 9.66
CA VAL A 168 -17.31 -4.80 10.84
C VAL A 168 -16.06 -5.67 10.76
N PRO A 169 -14.85 -5.09 10.95
CA PRO A 169 -13.62 -5.85 10.90
C PRO A 169 -13.54 -6.84 12.06
N LEU A 170 -12.91 -7.98 11.82
CA LEU A 170 -12.66 -8.97 12.84
C LEU A 170 -11.71 -8.40 13.90
N PHE A 171 -11.96 -8.75 15.17
CA PHE A 171 -11.13 -8.36 16.34
C PHE A 171 -11.03 -6.85 16.61
N SER A 172 -11.99 -6.04 16.15
CA SER A 172 -12.05 -4.64 16.57
C SER A 172 -12.31 -4.54 18.07
N ALA A 173 -11.43 -3.84 18.78
CA ALA A 173 -11.65 -3.49 20.19
C ALA A 173 -12.63 -2.31 20.38
N TYR A 174 -13.09 -1.71 19.27
CA TYR A 174 -13.94 -0.53 19.26
C TYR A 174 -15.31 -0.85 18.65
N THR A 175 -16.29 -0.07 19.05
CA THR A 175 -17.68 -0.09 18.57
C THR A 175 -18.13 1.31 18.21
N ASP A 176 -19.26 1.44 17.50
CA ASP A 176 -19.88 2.75 17.20
C ASP A 176 -20.26 3.55 18.47
N ALA A 177 -20.28 2.91 19.64
CA ALA A 177 -20.57 3.57 20.92
C ALA A 177 -19.33 4.22 21.56
N ASP A 178 -18.12 3.89 21.11
CA ASP A 178 -16.90 4.44 21.67
C ASP A 178 -16.64 5.87 21.20
N GLU A 179 -16.42 6.78 22.14
CA GLU A 179 -16.09 8.17 21.86
C GLU A 179 -14.59 8.30 21.54
N LEU A 180 -14.25 8.13 20.27
CA LEU A 180 -12.89 8.34 19.77
C LEU A 180 -12.57 9.83 19.59
N GLU A 181 -11.41 10.24 20.08
CA GLU A 181 -10.88 11.59 19.94
C GLU A 181 -9.51 11.54 19.26
N LEU A 182 -9.43 11.99 18.01
CA LEU A 182 -8.16 12.08 17.28
C LEU A 182 -7.45 13.41 17.57
N THR A 183 -6.12 13.38 17.65
CA THR A 183 -5.34 14.62 17.54
C THR A 183 -5.52 15.22 16.14
N PRO A 184 -5.27 16.52 15.93
CA PRO A 184 -5.28 17.10 14.59
C PRO A 184 -4.33 16.38 13.61
N ALA A 185 -3.16 15.94 14.07
CA ALA A 185 -2.21 15.18 13.27
C ALA A 185 -2.78 13.81 12.84
N ASP A 186 -3.39 13.06 13.75
CA ASP A 186 -4.00 11.76 13.43
C ASP A 186 -5.20 11.93 12.50
N ALA A 187 -6.00 12.98 12.73
CA ALA A 187 -7.13 13.31 11.88
C ALA A 187 -6.70 13.67 10.44
N LEU A 188 -5.59 14.41 10.29
CA LEU A 188 -4.94 14.65 9.00
C LEU A 188 -4.52 13.32 8.35
N ALA A 189 -3.79 12.46 9.07
CA ALA A 189 -3.30 11.20 8.53
C ALA A 189 -4.45 10.30 8.01
N TRP A 190 -5.53 10.18 8.79
CA TRP A 190 -6.70 9.39 8.40
C TRP A 190 -7.54 10.06 7.30
N MET A 191 -7.58 11.38 7.24
CA MET A 191 -8.21 12.10 6.13
C MET A 191 -7.46 11.85 4.81
N LEU A 192 -6.13 11.97 4.82
CA LEU A 192 -5.31 11.66 3.64
C LEU A 192 -5.46 10.19 3.23
N TYR A 193 -5.46 9.27 4.20
CA TYR A 193 -5.73 7.85 3.95
C TYR A 193 -7.09 7.65 3.27
N THR A 194 -8.14 8.31 3.77
CA THR A 194 -9.50 8.22 3.21
C THR A 194 -9.55 8.71 1.76
N GLN A 195 -8.82 9.80 1.44
CA GLN A 195 -8.74 10.29 0.06
C GLN A 195 -8.03 9.31 -0.89
N CYS A 196 -7.26 8.37 -0.37
CA CYS A 196 -6.49 7.40 -1.15
C CYS A 196 -7.11 6.00 -1.22
N TRP A 197 -7.74 5.54 -0.14
CA TRP A 197 -8.05 4.12 0.09
C TRP A 197 -9.51 3.81 0.47
N ASP A 198 -10.41 4.80 0.53
CA ASP A 198 -11.79 4.57 0.99
C ASP A 198 -12.59 3.61 0.08
N THR A 199 -13.61 2.97 0.63
CA THR A 199 -14.46 1.97 -0.02
C THR A 199 -15.45 2.60 -1.00
N ALA A 200 -15.91 1.82 -1.98
CA ALA A 200 -16.94 2.17 -2.96
C ALA A 200 -18.38 2.18 -2.39
N GLY A 201 -18.53 2.01 -1.07
CA GLY A 201 -19.84 1.95 -0.42
C GLY A 201 -20.69 3.20 -0.60
N ILE A 202 -21.98 3.09 -0.27
CA ILE A 202 -22.90 4.23 -0.28
C ILE A 202 -22.42 5.27 0.73
N LYS A 203 -22.35 6.53 0.29
CA LYS A 203 -21.95 7.66 1.15
C LYS A 203 -23.14 8.60 1.37
N SER A 204 -23.06 9.44 2.39
CA SER A 204 -24.08 10.46 2.64
C SER A 204 -24.09 11.47 1.51
N GLY A 205 -25.28 11.97 1.14
CA GLY A 205 -25.44 13.04 0.15
C GLY A 205 -25.14 14.40 0.79
N ALA A 206 -24.26 15.17 0.15
CA ALA A 206 -23.98 16.54 0.55
C ALA A 206 -25.09 17.49 0.06
N VAL A 207 -25.37 18.54 0.84
CA VAL A 207 -26.18 19.64 0.32
C VAL A 207 -25.43 20.31 -0.82
N GLY A 208 -26.13 20.53 -1.94
CA GLY A 208 -25.53 21.01 -3.19
C GLY A 208 -25.13 19.90 -4.17
N ASP A 209 -25.11 18.62 -3.77
CA ASP A 209 -24.92 17.50 -4.71
C ASP A 209 -26.26 17.18 -5.41
N GLU A 210 -26.43 17.68 -6.63
CA GLU A 210 -27.62 17.43 -7.45
C GLU A 210 -27.81 15.95 -7.82
N LYS A 211 -26.76 15.14 -7.74
CA LYS A 211 -26.80 13.71 -8.05
C LYS A 211 -27.19 12.85 -6.85
N ALA A 212 -27.30 13.44 -5.65
CA ALA A 212 -27.74 12.74 -4.46
C ALA A 212 -29.23 12.35 -4.55
N LYS A 213 -29.55 11.11 -4.15
CA LYS A 213 -30.92 10.59 -4.09
C LYS A 213 -31.20 10.11 -2.69
N ASN A 214 -32.33 10.53 -2.11
CA ASN A 214 -32.72 10.17 -0.74
C ASN A 214 -31.60 10.44 0.29
N ASN A 215 -30.96 11.61 0.21
CA ASN A 215 -29.84 12.02 1.05
C ASN A 215 -28.62 11.08 1.00
N LYS A 216 -28.47 10.30 -0.08
CA LYS A 216 -27.38 9.35 -0.29
C LYS A 216 -26.78 9.51 -1.68
N SER A 217 -25.49 9.21 -1.80
CA SER A 217 -24.77 9.16 -3.06
C SER A 217 -24.31 7.74 -3.38
N TYR A 218 -24.64 7.29 -4.59
CA TYR A 218 -24.51 5.92 -5.09
C TYR A 218 -23.50 5.82 -6.24
N GLY A 219 -22.94 4.63 -6.47
CA GLY A 219 -22.00 4.38 -7.57
C GLY A 219 -20.62 4.99 -7.33
N ASN A 220 -20.19 5.07 -6.05
CA ASN A 220 -18.87 5.56 -5.71
C ASN A 220 -17.80 4.58 -6.20
N ARG A 221 -16.63 5.11 -6.54
CA ARG A 221 -15.44 4.30 -6.81
C ARG A 221 -14.61 4.18 -5.53
N THR A 222 -13.79 3.15 -5.43
CA THR A 222 -12.75 3.07 -4.38
C THR A 222 -11.83 4.29 -4.47
N GLY A 223 -11.08 4.57 -3.42
CA GLY A 223 -10.00 5.54 -3.49
C GLY A 223 -9.01 5.20 -4.62
N PRO A 224 -8.32 6.21 -5.17
CA PRO A 224 -7.46 6.05 -6.34
C PRO A 224 -6.37 5.01 -6.11
N LEU A 225 -5.76 4.95 -4.92
CA LEU A 225 -4.73 3.96 -4.60
C LEU A 225 -5.31 2.57 -4.35
N GLY A 226 -6.53 2.49 -3.82
CA GLY A 226 -7.25 1.22 -3.66
C GLY A 226 -7.53 0.50 -4.99
N ALA A 227 -7.50 1.22 -6.11
CA ALA A 227 -7.62 0.59 -7.43
C ALA A 227 -6.32 -0.06 -7.92
N LEU A 228 -5.17 0.27 -7.31
CA LEU A 228 -3.83 -0.07 -7.77
C LEU A 228 -3.23 -1.24 -6.97
N GLY A 229 -2.23 -1.91 -7.56
CA GLY A 229 -1.15 -2.53 -6.78
C GLY A 229 -0.06 -1.49 -6.64
N VAL A 230 -0.02 -0.81 -5.49
CA VAL A 230 0.89 0.33 -5.29
C VAL A 230 2.31 -0.19 -5.12
N VAL A 231 3.26 0.48 -5.79
CA VAL A 231 4.70 0.21 -5.73
C VAL A 231 5.42 1.53 -5.46
N VAL A 232 6.20 1.58 -4.39
CA VAL A 232 6.94 2.78 -3.95
C VAL A 232 8.42 2.41 -3.76
N PRO A 233 9.31 2.87 -4.64
CA PRO A 233 10.75 2.82 -4.40
C PRO A 233 11.13 3.62 -3.16
N THR A 234 11.93 3.06 -2.26
CA THR A 234 12.39 3.74 -1.05
C THR A 234 13.91 3.62 -0.89
N GLY A 235 14.50 4.67 -0.33
CA GLY A 235 15.94 4.81 -0.15
C GLY A 235 16.38 4.74 1.31
N ARG A 236 17.58 5.27 1.59
CA ARG A 236 18.17 5.31 2.94
C ARG A 236 17.56 6.42 3.81
N THR A 237 16.99 7.43 3.18
CA THR A 237 16.43 8.61 3.83
C THR A 237 15.08 9.00 3.23
N VAL A 238 14.33 9.87 3.93
CA VAL A 238 13.12 10.49 3.39
C VAL A 238 13.44 11.31 2.13
N PHE A 239 14.60 11.98 2.08
CA PHE A 239 15.05 12.68 0.87
C PHE A 239 15.18 11.73 -0.32
N GLU A 240 15.95 10.64 -0.15
CA GLU A 240 16.15 9.67 -1.24
C GLU A 240 14.84 9.04 -1.67
N THR A 241 13.96 8.73 -0.71
CA THR A 241 12.62 8.22 -1.01
C THR A 241 11.80 9.22 -1.82
N LEU A 242 11.78 10.50 -1.45
CA LEU A 242 11.09 11.53 -2.22
C LEU A 242 11.65 11.61 -3.65
N TRP A 243 12.98 11.65 -3.80
CA TRP A 243 13.61 11.84 -5.09
C TRP A 243 13.53 10.61 -6.01
N LEU A 244 13.56 9.40 -5.45
CA LEU A 244 13.27 8.16 -6.18
C LEU A 244 11.84 8.09 -6.71
N ASN A 245 10.90 8.77 -6.05
CA ASN A 245 9.50 8.87 -6.49
C ASN A 245 9.21 10.13 -7.33
N THR A 246 10.23 10.94 -7.68
CA THR A 246 10.09 12.09 -8.57
C THR A 246 10.26 11.64 -10.03
N PRO A 247 9.21 11.73 -10.87
CA PRO A 247 9.31 11.41 -12.29
C PRO A 247 10.25 12.39 -13.01
N ILE A 248 11.08 11.89 -13.93
CA ILE A 248 11.82 12.69 -14.90
C ILE A 248 10.85 13.10 -16.00
N VAL A 249 10.67 14.40 -16.19
CA VAL A 249 9.73 14.96 -17.17
C VAL A 249 10.47 15.99 -18.02
N PRO A 250 10.99 15.61 -19.21
CA PRO A 250 11.79 16.51 -20.05
C PRO A 250 11.09 17.81 -20.45
N ALA A 251 9.77 17.77 -20.59
CA ALA A 251 8.97 18.95 -20.92
C ALA A 251 8.59 19.80 -19.68
N GLY A 252 8.92 19.34 -18.47
CA GLY A 252 8.39 19.88 -17.23
C GLY A 252 6.90 19.58 -17.02
N LEU A 253 6.32 20.14 -15.97
CA LEU A 253 4.88 20.08 -15.74
C LEU A 253 4.14 20.99 -16.73
N ASP A 254 3.05 20.50 -17.32
CA ASP A 254 2.21 21.31 -18.20
C ASP A 254 1.59 22.48 -17.41
N PRO A 255 1.89 23.76 -17.74
CA PRO A 255 1.33 24.92 -17.05
C PRO A 255 -0.19 25.06 -17.18
N ARG A 256 -0.81 24.35 -18.14
CA ARG A 256 -2.26 24.33 -18.35
C ARG A 256 -2.95 23.22 -17.56
N ALA A 257 -2.18 22.31 -16.96
CA ALA A 257 -2.71 21.27 -16.09
C ALA A 257 -3.35 21.86 -14.84
N ARG A 258 -4.17 21.07 -14.16
CA ARG A 258 -4.77 21.52 -12.90
C ARG A 258 -3.69 21.62 -11.81
N PRO A 259 -3.71 22.68 -10.99
CA PRO A 259 -2.80 22.79 -9.86
C PRO A 259 -3.14 21.73 -8.79
N PRO A 260 -2.28 21.56 -7.78
CA PRO A 260 -2.59 20.74 -6.61
C PRO A 260 -3.92 21.15 -5.97
N ARG A 261 -4.65 20.17 -5.42
CA ARG A 261 -6.01 20.38 -4.96
C ARG A 261 -6.17 21.37 -3.81
N TRP A 262 -5.12 21.64 -3.04
CA TRP A 262 -5.15 22.69 -2.01
C TRP A 262 -5.19 24.10 -2.60
N LEU A 263 -4.86 24.32 -3.88
CA LEU A 263 -5.00 25.61 -4.57
C LEU A 263 -6.33 25.77 -5.32
N CYS A 264 -7.13 24.70 -5.40
CA CYS A 264 -8.48 24.76 -5.96
C CYS A 264 -9.49 25.12 -4.86
N GLU A 265 -10.61 25.74 -5.24
CA GLU A 265 -11.74 25.93 -4.32
C GLU A 265 -12.57 24.64 -4.24
N PRO A 266 -12.61 23.98 -3.07
CA PRO A 266 -13.27 22.69 -2.94
C PRO A 266 -14.78 22.88 -2.73
N GLY A 267 -15.59 22.33 -3.65
CA GLY A 267 -17.05 22.33 -3.56
C GLY A 267 -17.62 20.98 -3.11
N ALA A 268 -18.86 20.99 -2.64
CA ALA A 268 -19.63 19.78 -2.33
C ALA A 268 -19.98 18.95 -3.58
N VAL A 269 -20.06 19.61 -4.75
CA VAL A 269 -20.34 18.97 -6.04
C VAL A 269 -19.14 18.14 -6.48
N TRP A 270 -19.42 16.94 -6.96
CA TRP A 270 -18.43 16.04 -7.55
C TRP A 270 -18.65 15.83 -9.05
N GLU A 271 -17.56 15.58 -9.74
CA GLU A 271 -17.52 15.32 -11.19
C GLU A 271 -16.93 13.95 -11.51
N GLU A 272 -17.33 13.40 -12.65
CA GLU A 272 -16.67 12.25 -13.25
C GLU A 272 -15.79 12.77 -14.39
N ARG A 273 -14.47 12.62 -14.24
CA ARG A 273 -13.48 13.25 -15.13
C ARG A 273 -12.15 12.50 -15.15
N HIS A 274 -11.27 12.85 -16.08
CA HIS A 274 -9.87 12.43 -16.07
C HIS A 274 -9.04 13.29 -15.10
N ALA A 275 -7.89 12.77 -14.68
CA ALA A 275 -6.87 13.59 -14.04
C ALA A 275 -6.17 14.47 -15.07
N HIS A 276 -6.03 15.75 -14.75
CA HIS A 276 -5.42 16.73 -15.63
C HIS A 276 -4.02 17.07 -15.11
N GLY A 277 -3.07 16.19 -15.43
CA GLY A 277 -1.66 16.32 -15.04
C GLY A 277 -1.32 15.66 -13.70
N LEU A 278 -0.01 15.56 -13.45
CA LEU A 278 0.55 14.80 -12.32
C LEU A 278 0.13 15.37 -10.96
N LEU A 279 0.11 16.69 -10.78
CA LEU A 279 -0.25 17.31 -9.49
C LEU A 279 -1.70 17.03 -9.10
N ASP A 280 -2.64 17.10 -10.05
CA ASP A 280 -4.05 16.76 -9.83
C ASP A 280 -4.26 15.25 -9.60
N LEU A 281 -3.49 14.40 -10.28
CA LEU A 281 -3.48 12.95 -10.05
C LEU A 281 -3.00 12.58 -8.64
N LEU A 282 -1.89 13.18 -8.20
CA LEU A 282 -1.29 12.91 -6.89
C LEU A 282 -2.15 13.42 -5.73
N THR A 283 -2.85 14.53 -5.94
CA THR A 283 -3.69 15.20 -4.91
C THR A 283 -5.19 14.95 -5.07
N TRP A 284 -5.56 13.91 -5.83
CA TRP A 284 -6.94 13.61 -6.19
C TRP A 284 -7.89 13.54 -4.98
N GLN A 285 -9.04 14.20 -5.07
CA GLN A 285 -10.04 14.28 -3.99
C GLN A 285 -11.22 13.35 -4.28
N CYS A 286 -11.07 12.04 -4.02
CA CYS A 286 -12.13 11.06 -4.28
C CYS A 286 -13.30 11.14 -3.28
N ARG A 287 -13.13 11.85 -2.17
CA ARG A 287 -14.16 12.16 -1.17
C ARG A 287 -14.23 13.66 -0.92
N ARG A 288 -15.38 14.12 -0.44
CA ARG A 288 -15.50 15.44 0.20
C ARG A 288 -15.62 15.20 1.69
N ILE A 289 -14.67 15.76 2.43
CA ILE A 289 -14.51 15.54 3.86
C ILE A 289 -14.62 16.88 4.58
N ARG A 290 -15.18 16.85 5.79
CA ARG A 290 -15.07 17.93 6.77
C ARG A 290 -14.86 17.33 8.15
N LEU A 291 -13.74 17.68 8.77
CA LEU A 291 -13.41 17.36 10.15
C LEU A 291 -14.07 18.38 11.07
N LEU A 292 -14.54 17.92 12.22
CA LEU A 292 -15.23 18.76 13.19
C LEU A 292 -14.42 18.79 14.49
N PRO A 293 -13.63 19.86 14.71
CA PRO A 293 -12.85 20.00 15.93
C PRO A 293 -13.78 20.22 17.13
N ALA A 294 -13.35 19.73 18.28
CA ALA A 294 -13.96 19.91 19.59
C ALA A 294 -12.88 20.24 20.62
N ASP A 295 -13.23 21.08 21.58
CA ASP A 295 -12.37 21.37 22.72
C ASP A 295 -12.66 20.32 23.79
N THR A 296 -11.61 19.66 24.25
CA THR A 296 -11.70 18.51 25.15
C THR A 296 -10.76 18.73 26.32
N LYS A 297 -10.86 17.87 27.35
CA LYS A 297 -9.88 17.86 28.45
C LYS A 297 -8.44 17.60 27.98
N HIS A 298 -8.25 17.09 26.76
CA HIS A 298 -6.96 16.81 26.13
C HIS A 298 -6.54 17.91 25.13
N GLY A 299 -7.23 19.05 25.11
CA GLY A 299 -7.06 20.13 24.13
C GLY A 299 -7.92 19.92 22.88
N VAL A 300 -7.56 20.58 21.78
CA VAL A 300 -8.30 20.45 20.51
C VAL A 300 -8.17 19.03 19.97
N ARG A 301 -9.31 18.39 19.72
CA ARG A 301 -9.44 17.04 19.15
C ARG A 301 -10.47 17.02 18.03
N VAL A 302 -10.43 15.98 17.20
CA VAL A 302 -11.47 15.71 16.21
C VAL A 302 -12.22 14.46 16.65
N ASN A 303 -13.51 14.60 16.95
CA ASN A 303 -14.36 13.49 17.38
C ASN A 303 -15.49 13.17 16.39
N GLN A 304 -15.71 14.04 15.40
CA GLN A 304 -16.70 13.83 14.36
C GLN A 304 -16.17 14.26 13.00
N ALA A 305 -16.73 13.65 11.96
CA ALA A 305 -16.44 13.98 10.57
C ALA A 305 -17.71 13.86 9.71
N ILE A 306 -17.66 14.50 8.56
CA ILE A 306 -18.63 14.33 7.47
C ILE A 306 -17.84 13.82 6.27
N ILE A 307 -18.29 12.70 5.69
CA ILE A 307 -17.68 12.09 4.51
C ILE A 307 -18.77 11.87 3.47
N THR A 308 -18.58 12.45 2.30
CA THR A 308 -19.48 12.34 1.15
C THR A 308 -18.67 12.04 -0.12
N SER A 309 -19.37 11.78 -1.21
CA SER A 309 -18.76 11.45 -2.50
C SER A 309 -17.95 12.62 -3.07
N GLY A 310 -16.74 12.33 -3.54
CA GLY A 310 -15.90 13.25 -4.29
C GLY A 310 -15.74 12.81 -5.74
N ASP A 311 -14.69 13.29 -6.39
CA ASP A 311 -14.52 13.15 -7.83
C ASP A 311 -14.23 11.69 -8.22
N ARG A 312 -14.82 11.28 -9.35
CA ARG A 312 -14.69 9.93 -9.90
C ARG A 312 -13.75 9.97 -11.08
N MET A 313 -12.58 9.35 -10.90
CA MET A 313 -11.59 9.25 -11.96
C MET A 313 -12.10 8.26 -13.01
N ILE A 314 -12.32 8.71 -14.25
CA ILE A 314 -12.86 7.89 -15.36
C ILE A 314 -11.98 6.67 -15.60
N GLU A 315 -10.67 6.89 -15.70
CA GLU A 315 -9.64 5.87 -15.85
C GLU A 315 -8.35 6.32 -15.16
N THR A 316 -7.55 5.35 -14.71
CA THR A 316 -6.20 5.63 -14.21
C THR A 316 -5.31 6.01 -15.40
N PRO A 317 -4.67 7.19 -15.40
CA PRO A 317 -3.73 7.58 -16.44
C PRO A 317 -2.57 6.59 -16.57
N GLN A 318 -2.12 6.30 -17.79
CA GLN A 318 -1.05 5.31 -18.06
C GLN A 318 0.33 5.76 -17.54
N ASP A 319 0.49 7.05 -17.30
CA ASP A 319 1.65 7.68 -16.68
C ASP A 319 1.58 7.69 -15.14
N GLU A 320 0.63 6.98 -14.51
CA GLU A 320 0.56 6.80 -13.06
C GLU A 320 1.85 6.14 -12.53
N PRO A 321 2.68 6.87 -11.75
CA PRO A 321 4.04 6.42 -11.42
C PRO A 321 4.11 5.21 -10.47
N HIS A 322 3.09 4.99 -9.64
CA HIS A 322 3.16 4.07 -8.51
C HIS A 322 2.40 2.75 -8.73
N THR A 323 2.12 2.34 -9.98
CA THR A 323 1.38 1.09 -10.22
C THR A 323 2.01 0.19 -11.26
N LEU A 324 1.81 -1.12 -11.06
CA LEU A 324 2.02 -2.14 -12.07
C LEU A 324 0.84 -2.14 -13.05
N TRP A 325 1.10 -2.47 -14.30
CA TRP A 325 0.08 -2.52 -15.35
C TRP A 325 -0.12 -3.94 -15.83
N ARG A 326 -1.35 -4.30 -16.22
CA ARG A 326 -1.64 -5.55 -16.90
C ARG A 326 -2.43 -5.26 -18.17
N THR A 327 -1.92 -5.73 -19.30
CA THR A 327 -2.65 -5.69 -20.57
C THR A 327 -3.45 -6.98 -20.71
N PRO A 328 -4.80 -6.91 -20.75
CA PRO A 328 -5.63 -8.08 -20.94
C PRO A 328 -5.48 -8.63 -22.37
N PRO A 329 -5.89 -9.89 -22.62
CA PRO A 329 -6.00 -10.39 -23.99
C PRO A 329 -6.95 -9.49 -24.81
N LYS A 330 -6.61 -9.29 -26.08
CA LYS A 330 -7.44 -8.54 -27.03
C LYS A 330 -8.85 -9.16 -27.08
N SER A 331 -9.88 -8.35 -26.85
CA SER A 331 -11.28 -8.74 -27.03
C SER A 331 -11.74 -8.44 -28.46
N GLU A 332 -12.85 -9.04 -28.88
CA GLU A 332 -13.49 -8.74 -30.17
C GLU A 332 -13.98 -7.28 -30.25
N ASP A 333 -14.29 -6.68 -29.09
CA ASP A 333 -14.91 -5.34 -28.96
C ASP A 333 -13.92 -4.15 -28.97
N GLY A 334 -12.62 -4.35 -29.17
CA GLY A 334 -11.67 -3.23 -29.28
C GLY A 334 -10.23 -3.49 -28.81
N PRO A 335 -9.37 -2.46 -28.84
CA PRO A 335 -7.98 -2.58 -28.39
C PRO A 335 -7.90 -2.86 -26.88
N ALA A 336 -6.96 -3.72 -26.48
CA ALA A 336 -6.70 -4.01 -25.09
C ALA A 336 -6.09 -2.78 -24.39
N VAL A 337 -6.86 -2.14 -23.51
CA VAL A 337 -6.38 -1.02 -22.68
C VAL A 337 -5.69 -1.59 -21.44
N PRO A 338 -4.42 -1.21 -21.15
CA PRO A 338 -3.75 -1.63 -19.92
C PRO A 338 -4.50 -1.12 -18.69
N ARG A 339 -4.61 -1.97 -17.67
CA ARG A 339 -5.28 -1.63 -16.41
C ARG A 339 -4.33 -1.83 -15.23
N PRO A 340 -4.49 -1.10 -14.13
CA PRO A 340 -3.70 -1.32 -12.92
C PRO A 340 -3.78 -2.78 -12.47
N TYR A 341 -2.63 -3.34 -12.14
CA TYR A 341 -2.47 -4.69 -11.62
C TYR A 341 -2.44 -4.65 -10.09
N ARG A 342 -3.42 -5.27 -9.45
CA ARG A 342 -3.55 -5.31 -7.99
C ARG A 342 -2.71 -6.43 -7.39
N HIS A 343 -2.19 -6.17 -6.19
CA HIS A 343 -1.52 -7.19 -5.39
C HIS A 343 -2.52 -8.26 -4.94
N THR A 344 -2.02 -9.49 -4.76
CA THR A 344 -2.81 -10.62 -4.30
C THR A 344 -2.54 -10.85 -2.80
N ALA A 345 -3.59 -10.94 -1.99
CA ALA A 345 -3.45 -11.23 -0.56
C ALA A 345 -2.89 -12.64 -0.32
N GLY A 346 -2.31 -12.84 0.88
CA GLY A 346 -1.75 -14.13 1.29
C GLY A 346 -0.44 -14.53 0.59
N LYS A 347 0.17 -13.64 -0.20
CA LYS A 347 1.47 -13.88 -0.85
C LYS A 347 2.48 -12.83 -0.40
N ALA A 348 3.66 -13.28 0.01
CA ALA A 348 4.81 -12.41 0.26
C ALA A 348 5.26 -11.72 -1.03
N ALA A 349 5.72 -10.47 -0.94
CA ALA A 349 6.06 -9.64 -2.10
C ALA A 349 7.15 -10.25 -2.99
N TRP A 350 8.15 -10.91 -2.39
CA TRP A 350 9.27 -11.49 -3.14
C TRP A 350 8.83 -12.65 -4.05
N ARG A 351 7.70 -13.30 -3.76
CA ARG A 351 7.10 -14.29 -4.69
C ARG A 351 6.49 -13.63 -5.93
N GLY A 352 6.19 -12.33 -5.84
CA GLY A 352 5.69 -11.50 -6.92
C GLY A 352 6.79 -10.83 -7.76
N LEU A 353 8.07 -11.17 -7.58
CA LEU A 353 9.19 -10.53 -8.28
C LEU A 353 9.02 -10.50 -9.79
N ALA A 354 8.44 -11.55 -10.39
CA ALA A 354 8.14 -11.58 -11.82
C ALA A 354 7.35 -10.35 -12.31
N SER A 355 6.40 -9.86 -11.51
CA SER A 355 5.62 -8.67 -11.86
C SER A 355 6.39 -7.36 -11.68
N LEU A 356 7.31 -7.30 -10.72
CA LEU A 356 8.15 -6.13 -10.45
C LEU A 356 9.30 -5.98 -11.46
N LEU A 357 9.78 -7.10 -12.00
CA LEU A 357 10.89 -7.18 -12.98
C LEU A 357 10.40 -7.26 -14.44
N ALA A 358 9.10 -7.06 -14.68
CA ALA A 358 8.51 -7.09 -16.02
C ALA A 358 8.63 -5.73 -16.70
N LEU A 359 9.85 -5.32 -17.05
CA LEU A 359 10.12 -3.98 -17.61
C LEU A 359 9.87 -3.90 -19.12
N ASP A 360 10.00 -5.03 -19.82
CA ASP A 360 9.72 -5.11 -21.25
C ASP A 360 8.21 -5.17 -21.52
N ARG A 361 7.79 -4.43 -22.55
CA ARG A 361 6.43 -4.61 -23.07
C ARG A 361 6.29 -6.02 -23.62
N PRO A 362 5.28 -6.78 -23.20
CA PRO A 362 5.10 -8.14 -23.68
C PRO A 362 4.94 -8.16 -25.20
N SER A 363 5.71 -9.01 -25.87
CA SER A 363 5.80 -9.13 -27.34
C SER A 363 4.46 -9.44 -28.01
N GLU A 364 3.54 -10.11 -27.30
CA GLU A 364 2.18 -10.42 -27.77
C GLU A 364 1.10 -9.48 -27.23
N GLY A 365 1.49 -8.36 -26.59
CA GLY A 365 0.56 -7.41 -25.98
C GLY A 365 -0.22 -7.97 -24.78
N LYS A 366 0.20 -9.11 -24.22
CA LYS A 366 -0.39 -9.74 -23.02
C LYS A 366 0.67 -9.87 -21.94
N GLY A 367 0.42 -9.31 -20.76
CA GLY A 367 1.35 -9.47 -19.66
C GLY A 367 1.23 -8.38 -18.62
N VAL A 368 2.08 -8.50 -17.60
CA VAL A 368 2.28 -7.46 -16.58
C VAL A 368 3.45 -6.60 -17.03
N LEU A 369 3.36 -5.30 -16.76
CA LEU A 369 4.42 -4.32 -16.94
C LEU A 369 4.70 -3.68 -15.58
N ALA A 370 5.97 -3.51 -15.26
CA ALA A 370 6.43 -2.86 -14.05
C ALA A 370 5.98 -1.39 -13.99
N SER A 371 6.14 -0.77 -12.82
CA SER A 371 5.76 0.63 -12.67
C SER A 371 6.72 1.54 -13.42
N PHE A 372 6.20 2.70 -13.85
CA PHE A 372 7.01 3.72 -14.51
C PHE A 372 8.25 4.10 -13.68
N LEU A 373 8.13 4.18 -12.35
CA LEU A 373 9.27 4.50 -11.48
C LEU A 373 10.34 3.40 -11.47
N LEU A 374 9.95 2.12 -11.55
CA LEU A 374 10.94 1.04 -11.65
C LEU A 374 11.64 1.03 -13.01
N SER A 375 10.92 1.35 -14.10
CA SER A 375 11.51 1.60 -15.42
C SER A 375 12.47 2.78 -15.39
N GLN A 376 12.10 3.89 -14.74
CA GLN A 376 13.01 5.03 -14.59
C GLN A 376 14.27 4.66 -13.81
N ILE A 377 14.15 3.88 -12.73
CA ILE A 377 15.31 3.41 -11.96
C ILE A 377 16.21 2.49 -12.80
N HIS A 378 15.61 1.64 -13.63
CA HIS A 378 16.36 0.85 -14.61
C HIS A 378 17.18 1.75 -15.54
N ASP A 379 16.55 2.77 -16.14
CA ASP A 379 17.21 3.69 -17.07
C ASP A 379 18.34 4.47 -16.37
N LEU A 380 18.09 4.96 -15.15
CA LEU A 380 19.10 5.66 -14.34
C LEU A 380 20.31 4.77 -14.03
N ARG A 381 20.09 3.48 -13.79
CA ARG A 381 21.18 2.52 -13.61
C ARG A 381 21.91 2.23 -14.92
N ALA A 382 21.19 2.07 -16.02
CA ALA A 382 21.78 1.84 -17.34
C ALA A 382 22.65 3.02 -17.82
N GLU A 383 22.30 4.25 -17.43
CA GLU A 383 23.07 5.47 -17.68
C GLU A 383 24.16 5.76 -16.63
N GLU A 384 24.44 4.81 -15.72
CA GLU A 384 25.45 4.90 -14.65
C GLU A 384 25.18 6.03 -13.63
N TYR A 385 23.95 6.52 -13.54
CA TYR A 385 23.54 7.54 -12.56
C TYR A 385 23.15 6.95 -11.19
N LEU A 386 22.81 5.67 -11.14
CA LEU A 386 22.53 4.94 -9.90
C LEU A 386 23.45 3.71 -9.81
N PRO A 387 24.22 3.53 -8.73
CA PRO A 387 25.16 2.42 -8.64
C PRO A 387 24.44 1.09 -8.40
N ASP A 388 25.05 0.00 -8.88
CA ASP A 388 24.50 -1.37 -8.82
C ASP A 388 24.28 -1.90 -7.41
N ASP A 389 25.06 -1.40 -6.44
CA ASP A 389 24.98 -1.74 -5.03
C ASP A 389 24.04 -0.82 -4.24
N TYR A 390 23.37 0.12 -4.89
CA TYR A 390 22.41 1.00 -4.22
C TYR A 390 21.36 0.17 -3.46
N PRO A 391 21.14 0.42 -2.15
CA PRO A 391 20.32 -0.43 -1.31
C PRO A 391 18.81 -0.17 -1.49
N LEU A 392 18.34 -0.17 -2.74
CA LEU A 392 16.95 0.05 -3.10
C LEU A 392 16.04 -0.91 -2.34
N ARG A 393 14.96 -0.35 -1.79
CA ARG A 393 13.82 -1.13 -1.31
C ARG A 393 12.60 -0.77 -2.16
N VAL A 394 11.72 -1.74 -2.32
CA VAL A 394 10.45 -1.55 -3.01
C VAL A 394 9.36 -1.90 -2.03
N GLU A 395 8.62 -0.88 -1.59
CA GLU A 395 7.42 -1.06 -0.81
C GLU A 395 6.23 -1.35 -1.71
N ILE A 396 5.41 -2.32 -1.30
CA ILE A 396 4.16 -2.65 -1.94
C ILE A 396 3.01 -2.42 -0.98
N HIS A 397 1.95 -1.77 -1.48
CA HIS A 397 0.76 -1.45 -0.70
C HIS A 397 -0.50 -1.79 -1.50
N GLY A 398 -1.53 -2.31 -0.83
CA GLY A 398 -2.79 -2.66 -1.48
C GLY A 398 -3.93 -2.84 -0.48
N VAL A 399 -5.15 -2.80 -0.99
CA VAL A 399 -6.36 -3.09 -0.21
C VAL A 399 -7.17 -4.14 -0.96
N VAL A 400 -7.57 -5.20 -0.25
CA VAL A 400 -8.53 -6.17 -0.74
C VAL A 400 -9.90 -5.74 -0.26
N TYR A 401 -10.73 -5.30 -1.20
CA TYR A 401 -12.11 -4.97 -0.92
C TYR A 401 -13.01 -6.18 -1.14
N GLY A 402 -13.98 -6.32 -0.26
CA GLY A 402 -14.97 -7.38 -0.31
C GLY A 402 -16.16 -7.06 -1.20
N THR A 403 -17.33 -7.56 -0.79
CA THR A 403 -18.61 -7.41 -1.49
C THR A 403 -18.82 -6.00 -2.05
N GLN A 404 -18.97 -5.89 -3.37
CA GLN A 404 -19.18 -4.62 -4.11
C GLN A 404 -18.15 -3.51 -3.81
N SER A 405 -16.97 -3.89 -3.35
CA SER A 405 -15.95 -2.98 -2.84
C SER A 405 -16.43 -2.05 -1.71
N SER A 406 -17.46 -2.43 -0.95
CA SER A 406 -18.06 -1.58 0.09
C SER A 406 -17.43 -1.76 1.48
N VAL A 407 -16.66 -2.82 1.66
CA VAL A 407 -15.94 -3.18 2.90
C VAL A 407 -14.49 -3.50 2.57
N VAL A 408 -13.60 -3.28 3.54
CA VAL A 408 -12.20 -3.74 3.48
C VAL A 408 -12.15 -5.12 4.11
N GLU A 409 -11.65 -6.10 3.37
CA GLU A 409 -11.42 -7.47 3.86
C GLU A 409 -9.99 -7.65 4.35
N ASP A 410 -9.02 -7.06 3.64
CA ASP A 410 -7.61 -7.17 3.98
C ASP A 410 -6.81 -5.96 3.49
N THR A 411 -5.63 -5.75 4.08
CA THR A 411 -4.66 -4.73 3.68
C THR A 411 -3.31 -5.37 3.45
N ILE A 412 -2.70 -5.09 2.30
CA ILE A 412 -1.40 -5.62 1.91
C ILE A 412 -0.36 -4.52 2.15
N SER A 413 0.69 -4.85 2.90
CA SER A 413 1.87 -4.01 3.10
C SER A 413 3.09 -4.90 3.22
N ASP A 414 4.09 -4.69 2.38
CA ASP A 414 5.36 -5.41 2.43
C ASP A 414 6.46 -4.53 1.82
N ALA A 415 7.72 -4.79 2.16
CA ALA A 415 8.88 -4.08 1.64
C ALA A 415 10.00 -5.08 1.33
N ILE A 416 10.44 -5.11 0.08
CA ILE A 416 11.50 -6.04 -0.34
C ILE A 416 12.79 -5.28 -0.69
N PRO A 417 13.95 -5.84 -0.30
CA PRO A 417 15.22 -5.48 -0.91
C PRO A 417 15.16 -5.76 -2.42
N MET A 418 15.54 -4.78 -3.24
CA MET A 418 15.57 -4.92 -4.70
C MET A 418 17.00 -4.69 -5.19
N PRO A 419 17.71 -5.71 -5.70
CA PRO A 419 18.94 -5.50 -6.44
C PRO A 419 18.66 -4.66 -7.69
N VAL A 420 19.23 -3.46 -7.79
CA VAL A 420 18.98 -2.55 -8.93
C VAL A 420 19.42 -3.20 -10.25
N ALA A 421 20.52 -3.96 -10.22
CA ALA A 421 21.01 -4.72 -11.38
C ALA A 421 19.97 -5.73 -11.92
N ALA A 422 19.06 -6.25 -11.08
CA ALA A 422 18.00 -7.16 -11.51
C ALA A 422 16.88 -6.47 -12.30
N LEU A 423 16.75 -5.14 -12.15
CA LEU A 423 15.94 -4.33 -13.05
C LEU A 423 16.63 -4.17 -14.41
N GLY A 424 17.92 -4.48 -14.54
CA GLY A 424 18.73 -4.32 -15.75
C GLY A 424 18.49 -5.37 -16.86
N THR A 425 19.27 -5.24 -17.93
CA THR A 425 19.44 -6.27 -18.98
C THR A 425 20.32 -7.45 -18.54
N ASP A 426 20.73 -7.51 -17.27
CA ASP A 426 21.38 -8.68 -16.71
C ASP A 426 20.35 -9.81 -16.58
N ILE A 427 20.25 -10.58 -17.67
CA ILE A 427 19.35 -11.72 -17.78
C ILE A 427 19.68 -12.76 -16.69
N ALA A 428 20.95 -12.92 -16.31
CA ALA A 428 21.36 -13.95 -15.37
C ALA A 428 20.86 -13.66 -13.95
N LEU A 429 21.10 -12.45 -13.42
CA LEU A 429 20.61 -12.08 -12.09
C LEU A 429 19.08 -12.05 -12.06
N ARG A 430 18.44 -11.50 -13.10
CA ARG A 430 16.99 -11.47 -13.21
C ARG A 430 16.40 -12.88 -13.22
N ASP A 431 16.92 -13.78 -14.05
CA ASP A 431 16.44 -15.15 -14.16
C ASP A 431 16.70 -15.93 -12.86
N ALA A 432 17.82 -15.68 -12.18
CA ALA A 432 18.11 -16.23 -10.86
C ALA A 432 17.07 -15.82 -9.80
N LEU A 433 16.64 -14.55 -9.79
CA LEU A 433 15.58 -14.11 -8.87
C LEU A 433 14.22 -14.75 -9.20
N LEU A 434 13.90 -14.92 -10.48
CA LEU A 434 12.70 -15.63 -10.92
C LEU A 434 12.76 -17.12 -10.58
N GLU A 435 13.95 -17.73 -10.69
CA GLU A 435 14.19 -19.11 -10.30
C GLU A 435 13.92 -19.30 -8.80
N VAL A 436 14.45 -18.43 -7.94
CA VAL A 436 14.22 -18.45 -6.49
C VAL A 436 12.74 -18.43 -6.14
N ALA A 437 11.98 -17.49 -6.72
CA ALA A 437 10.53 -17.41 -6.51
C ALA A 437 9.81 -18.66 -7.03
N GLY A 438 10.17 -19.15 -8.22
CA GLY A 438 9.60 -20.34 -8.82
C GLY A 438 9.94 -21.64 -8.09
N GLN A 439 11.13 -21.74 -7.48
CA GLN A 439 11.50 -22.84 -6.61
C GLN A 439 10.62 -22.86 -5.36
N ALA A 440 10.41 -21.72 -4.70
CA ALA A 440 9.54 -21.63 -3.53
C ALA A 440 8.09 -22.06 -3.83
N ASP A 441 7.50 -21.59 -4.94
CA ASP A 441 6.16 -21.97 -5.37
C ASP A 441 6.03 -23.48 -5.68
N ARG A 442 7.06 -24.06 -6.31
CA ARG A 442 7.10 -25.50 -6.60
C ARG A 442 7.29 -26.33 -5.32
N LEU A 443 8.09 -25.87 -4.37
CA LEU A 443 8.28 -26.56 -3.09
C LEU A 443 7.00 -26.49 -2.23
N GLU A 444 6.33 -25.35 -2.17
CA GLU A 444 5.01 -25.22 -1.54
C GLU A 444 4.04 -26.27 -2.10
N SER A 445 3.99 -26.36 -3.44
CA SER A 445 3.15 -27.33 -4.14
C SER A 445 3.55 -28.77 -3.80
N ALA A 446 4.84 -29.08 -3.72
CA ALA A 446 5.33 -30.42 -3.37
C ALA A 446 4.95 -30.82 -1.94
N VAL A 447 5.04 -29.90 -0.97
CA VAL A 447 4.59 -30.13 0.41
C VAL A 447 3.08 -30.34 0.48
N ASN A 448 2.31 -29.55 -0.28
CA ASN A 448 0.85 -29.70 -0.33
C ASN A 448 0.43 -31.03 -0.97
N VAL A 449 1.16 -31.51 -1.97
CA VAL A 449 0.94 -32.83 -2.57
C VAL A 449 1.27 -33.95 -1.59
N LEU A 450 2.35 -33.82 -0.80
CA LEU A 450 2.67 -34.77 0.27
C LEU A 450 1.52 -34.89 1.28
N ASP A 451 1.00 -33.77 1.80
CA ASP A 451 -0.15 -33.75 2.71
C ASP A 451 -1.39 -34.41 2.08
N ALA A 452 -1.70 -34.07 0.82
CA ALA A 452 -2.83 -34.64 0.10
C ALA A 452 -2.71 -36.17 -0.06
N ASP A 453 -1.52 -36.68 -0.36
CA ASP A 453 -1.28 -38.12 -0.53
C ASP A 453 -1.34 -38.86 0.81
N LEU A 454 -0.85 -38.27 1.90
CA LEU A 454 -0.97 -38.82 3.25
C LEU A 454 -2.44 -38.87 3.71
N ARG A 455 -3.22 -37.82 3.44
CA ARG A 455 -4.68 -37.80 3.70
C ARG A 455 -5.41 -38.90 2.95
N ARG A 456 -5.13 -39.07 1.64
CA ARG A 456 -5.70 -40.17 0.84
C ARG A 456 -5.30 -41.54 1.38
N ALA A 457 -4.06 -41.70 1.84
CA ALA A 457 -3.59 -42.94 2.45
C ALA A 457 -4.35 -43.26 3.76
N ALA A 458 -4.68 -42.25 4.56
CA ALA A 458 -5.55 -42.37 5.74
C ALA A 458 -7.05 -42.48 5.38
N GLY A 459 -7.40 -42.22 4.11
CA GLY A 459 -8.75 -42.26 3.55
C GLY A 459 -9.61 -41.03 3.82
N GLY A 460 -8.97 -39.88 4.05
CA GLY A 460 -9.59 -38.57 3.96
C GLY A 460 -9.36 -37.93 2.59
N ASP A 461 -10.08 -36.84 2.35
CA ASP A 461 -9.90 -36.02 1.16
C ASP A 461 -8.77 -34.99 1.34
N PRO A 462 -8.11 -34.58 0.24
CA PRO A 462 -7.20 -33.44 0.25
C PRO A 462 -7.90 -32.17 0.75
N VAL A 463 -7.11 -31.26 1.33
CA VAL A 463 -7.59 -29.93 1.72
C VAL A 463 -8.08 -29.17 0.47
N PRO A 464 -9.34 -28.70 0.41
CA PRO A 464 -9.83 -27.90 -0.69
C PRO A 464 -8.96 -26.66 -0.93
N TRP A 465 -8.98 -26.12 -2.15
CA TRP A 465 -8.13 -24.96 -2.49
C TRP A 465 -8.57 -23.66 -1.84
N ASP A 466 -9.84 -23.57 -1.47
CA ASP A 466 -10.51 -22.42 -0.87
C ASP A 466 -10.77 -22.59 0.63
N LYS A 467 -10.33 -23.70 1.25
CA LYS A 467 -10.67 -24.04 2.64
C LYS A 467 -9.48 -24.58 3.41
N GLY A 468 -9.20 -23.97 4.56
CA GLY A 468 -8.21 -24.45 5.52
C GLY A 468 -6.77 -24.07 5.16
N GLN A 469 -5.90 -24.03 6.17
CA GLN A 469 -4.48 -23.76 6.00
C GLN A 469 -3.77 -24.99 5.45
N ARG A 470 -2.93 -24.77 4.43
CA ARG A 470 -2.16 -25.84 3.80
C ARG A 470 -0.72 -25.87 4.34
N PRO A 471 -0.10 -27.05 4.51
CA PRO A 471 1.23 -27.12 5.09
C PRO A 471 2.33 -26.38 4.30
N GLY A 472 2.15 -26.24 2.99
CA GLY A 472 3.04 -25.45 2.14
C GLY A 472 3.09 -23.96 2.51
N GLU A 473 2.04 -23.40 3.11
CA GLU A 473 2.04 -22.00 3.58
C GLU A 473 3.08 -21.80 4.71
N PHE A 474 3.24 -22.79 5.59
CA PHE A 474 4.29 -22.76 6.62
C PHE A 474 5.69 -22.80 6.00
N LEU A 475 5.87 -23.53 4.90
CA LEU A 475 7.15 -23.56 4.19
C LEU A 475 7.46 -22.18 3.63
N VAL A 476 6.52 -21.58 2.90
CA VAL A 476 6.72 -20.23 2.35
C VAL A 476 7.03 -19.22 3.45
N HIS A 477 6.34 -19.29 4.59
CA HIS A 477 6.64 -18.45 5.75
C HIS A 477 8.08 -18.67 6.26
N ALA A 478 8.54 -19.92 6.37
CA ALA A 478 9.90 -20.23 6.78
C ALA A 478 10.97 -19.77 5.76
N LEU A 479 10.62 -19.71 4.47
CA LEU A 479 11.49 -19.24 3.40
C LEU A 479 11.54 -17.72 3.26
N ASP A 480 10.64 -16.97 3.90
CA ASP A 480 10.54 -15.50 3.74
C ASP A 480 11.82 -14.77 4.17
N ALA A 481 12.32 -15.04 5.37
CA ALA A 481 13.55 -14.42 5.86
C ALA A 481 14.78 -14.81 5.00
N PRO A 482 15.03 -16.11 4.70
CA PRO A 482 16.09 -16.51 3.77
C PRO A 482 16.01 -15.83 2.40
N ALA A 483 14.80 -15.71 1.83
CA ALA A 483 14.61 -15.08 0.53
C ALA A 483 15.01 -13.59 0.57
N ARG A 484 14.62 -12.87 1.62
CA ARG A 484 14.99 -11.46 1.80
C ARG A 484 16.50 -11.28 2.01
N THR A 485 17.13 -12.13 2.80
CA THR A 485 18.59 -12.12 2.98
C THR A 485 19.31 -12.40 1.67
N LEU A 486 18.81 -13.34 0.86
CA LEU A 486 19.34 -13.59 -0.47
C LEU A 486 19.25 -12.32 -1.34
N LEU A 487 18.08 -11.68 -1.41
CA LEU A 487 17.89 -10.43 -2.17
C LEU A 487 18.84 -9.32 -1.70
N GLU A 488 19.11 -9.21 -0.39
CA GLU A 488 20.10 -8.26 0.14
C GLU A 488 21.52 -8.63 -0.29
N SER A 489 21.88 -9.91 -0.21
CA SER A 489 23.23 -10.40 -0.56
C SER A 489 23.57 -10.26 -2.05
N LEU A 490 22.53 -10.23 -2.88
CA LEU A 490 22.62 -10.07 -4.34
C LEU A 490 22.72 -8.61 -4.80
N ARG A 491 22.65 -7.64 -3.87
CA ARG A 491 22.96 -6.24 -4.17
C ARG A 491 24.45 -6.10 -4.54
N GLY A 492 24.73 -5.40 -5.64
CA GLY A 492 26.10 -5.21 -6.14
C GLY A 492 26.80 -6.48 -6.65
N VAL A 493 26.04 -7.55 -6.94
CA VAL A 493 26.59 -8.79 -7.53
C VAL A 493 26.73 -8.71 -9.06
N GLY A 494 26.28 -7.62 -9.69
CA GLY A 494 26.31 -7.46 -11.15
C GLY A 494 27.65 -7.86 -11.78
N GLY A 495 27.64 -8.92 -12.61
CA GLY A 495 28.82 -9.46 -13.29
C GLY A 495 29.72 -10.41 -12.48
N ASP A 496 29.35 -10.79 -11.26
CA ASP A 496 30.06 -11.79 -10.43
C ASP A 496 29.28 -13.12 -10.40
N ASP A 497 29.44 -13.91 -11.46
CA ASP A 497 28.74 -15.18 -11.66
C ASP A 497 29.07 -16.21 -10.53
N GLU A 498 30.29 -16.20 -10.00
CA GLU A 498 30.72 -17.11 -8.94
C GLU A 498 29.98 -16.81 -7.62
N ARG A 499 29.86 -15.53 -7.28
CA ARG A 499 29.10 -15.10 -6.11
C ARG A 499 27.61 -15.35 -6.28
N LEU A 500 27.06 -15.14 -7.47
CA LEU A 500 25.66 -15.46 -7.78
C LEU A 500 25.37 -16.96 -7.58
N GLU A 501 26.18 -17.83 -8.17
CA GLU A 501 26.02 -19.29 -8.04
C GLU A 501 26.23 -19.78 -6.60
N THR A 502 27.15 -19.17 -5.85
CA THR A 502 27.33 -19.44 -4.42
C THR A 502 26.09 -19.08 -3.61
N ALA A 503 25.50 -17.92 -3.87
CA ALA A 503 24.26 -17.46 -3.23
C ALA A 503 23.07 -18.39 -3.56
N LEU A 504 22.91 -18.78 -4.82
CA LEU A 504 21.86 -19.72 -5.24
C LEU A 504 22.03 -21.11 -4.63
N THR A 505 23.26 -21.61 -4.55
CA THR A 505 23.55 -22.89 -3.89
C THR A 505 23.19 -22.85 -2.40
N LEU A 506 23.50 -21.73 -1.71
CA LEU A 506 23.13 -21.55 -0.32
C LEU A 506 21.61 -21.48 -0.13
N TRP A 507 20.92 -20.72 -0.99
CA TRP A 507 19.46 -20.66 -1.00
C TRP A 507 18.84 -22.05 -1.14
N GLU A 508 19.27 -22.85 -2.12
CA GLU A 508 18.71 -24.17 -2.34
C GLU A 508 18.95 -25.12 -1.16
N ARG A 509 20.11 -25.05 -0.50
CA ARG A 509 20.37 -25.84 0.72
C ARG A 509 19.39 -25.47 1.83
N ILE A 510 19.22 -24.17 2.10
CA ILE A 510 18.28 -23.68 3.12
C ILE A 510 16.84 -24.07 2.76
N ALA A 511 16.45 -23.93 1.49
CA ALA A 511 15.12 -24.26 1.02
C ALA A 511 14.81 -25.76 1.15
N ARG A 512 15.79 -26.61 0.80
CA ARG A 512 15.72 -28.06 0.96
C ARG A 512 15.53 -28.45 2.42
N ASP A 513 16.35 -27.88 3.32
CA ASP A 513 16.33 -28.25 4.73
C ASP A 513 14.99 -27.84 5.39
N ASN A 514 14.45 -26.68 5.05
CA ASN A 514 13.11 -26.26 5.48
C ASN A 514 11.99 -27.13 4.90
N ALA A 515 12.06 -27.47 3.62
CA ALA A 515 11.07 -28.35 2.98
C ALA A 515 11.06 -29.73 3.65
N PHE A 516 12.24 -30.32 3.90
CA PHE A 516 12.33 -31.59 4.62
C PHE A 516 11.87 -31.47 6.08
N ALA A 517 12.20 -30.40 6.79
CA ALA A 517 11.72 -30.21 8.17
C ALA A 517 10.19 -30.26 8.27
N ILE A 518 9.48 -29.61 7.34
CA ILE A 518 8.01 -29.64 7.30
C ILE A 518 7.50 -31.00 6.82
N GLY A 519 8.12 -31.59 5.80
CA GLY A 519 7.77 -32.93 5.32
C GLY A 519 7.88 -33.99 6.42
N GLU A 520 8.97 -34.00 7.19
CA GLU A 520 9.19 -34.91 8.32
C GLU A 520 8.13 -34.73 9.41
N GLN A 521 7.69 -33.49 9.68
CA GLN A 521 6.58 -33.26 10.62
C GLN A 521 5.27 -33.89 10.13
N LEU A 522 4.96 -33.81 8.84
CA LEU A 522 3.77 -34.43 8.25
C LEU A 522 3.85 -35.96 8.32
N LEU A 523 5.01 -36.52 7.98
CA LEU A 523 5.26 -37.97 8.03
C LEU A 523 5.15 -38.50 9.47
N THR A 524 5.75 -37.82 10.44
CA THR A 524 5.78 -38.25 11.86
C THR A 524 4.40 -38.17 12.51
N ARG A 525 3.57 -37.20 12.10
CA ARG A 525 2.21 -37.02 12.64
C ARG A 525 1.16 -37.90 11.95
N SER A 526 1.54 -38.66 10.93
CA SER A 526 0.61 -39.48 10.16
C SER A 526 0.11 -40.68 10.96
N ASP A 527 -1.16 -41.04 10.76
CA ASP A 527 -1.79 -42.18 11.42
C ASP A 527 -1.17 -43.52 10.96
N PRO A 528 -0.98 -44.52 11.83
CA PRO A 528 -0.39 -45.81 11.43
C PRO A 528 -1.07 -46.50 10.24
N SER A 529 -2.33 -46.21 9.93
CA SER A 529 -3.02 -46.73 8.74
C SER A 529 -2.39 -46.28 7.42
N VAL A 530 -1.62 -45.18 7.38
CA VAL A 530 -0.96 -44.71 6.15
C VAL A 530 0.16 -45.63 5.66
N PHE A 531 0.70 -46.50 6.54
CA PHE A 531 1.73 -47.48 6.17
C PHE A 531 1.16 -48.59 5.28
N VAL A 532 -0.02 -49.10 5.62
CA VAL A 532 -0.77 -50.05 4.76
C VAL A 532 -1.35 -49.30 3.56
N GLY A 533 -1.86 -48.09 3.82
CA GLY A 533 -2.45 -47.17 2.85
C GLY A 533 -3.71 -47.69 2.17
N ARG A 534 -4.18 -46.95 1.16
CA ARG A 534 -5.49 -47.18 0.52
C ARG A 534 -5.43 -47.03 -0.98
N THR A 535 -6.32 -47.74 -1.68
CA THR A 535 -6.50 -47.60 -3.13
C THR A 535 -7.61 -46.59 -3.40
N VAL A 536 -7.29 -45.50 -4.10
CA VAL A 536 -8.25 -44.47 -4.51
C VAL A 536 -8.09 -44.28 -6.02
N GLY A 537 -9.18 -44.45 -6.78
CA GLY A 537 -9.16 -44.29 -8.24
C GLY A 537 -8.16 -45.21 -8.96
N GLY A 538 -7.92 -46.42 -8.44
CA GLY A 538 -6.97 -47.38 -9.01
C GLY A 538 -5.49 -47.14 -8.68
N ARG A 539 -5.15 -46.06 -7.95
CA ARG A 539 -3.80 -45.79 -7.44
C ARG A 539 -3.71 -46.11 -5.96
N ILE A 540 -2.62 -46.76 -5.56
CA ILE A 540 -2.33 -47.06 -4.14
C ILE A 540 -1.57 -45.87 -3.53
N TYR A 541 -2.16 -45.26 -2.51
CA TYR A 541 -1.57 -44.21 -1.68
C TYR A 541 -1.07 -44.82 -0.37
N ARG A 542 0.24 -44.68 -0.11
CA ARG A 542 0.93 -45.10 1.13
C ARG A 542 2.00 -44.09 1.47
N GLN A 543 2.38 -44.01 2.74
CA GLN A 543 3.43 -43.11 3.22
C GLN A 543 4.72 -43.22 2.40
N ALA A 544 5.23 -44.44 2.16
CA ALA A 544 6.49 -44.64 1.43
C ALA A 544 6.46 -44.06 0.01
N ASN A 545 5.34 -44.19 -0.73
CA ASN A 545 5.21 -43.65 -2.08
C ASN A 545 5.09 -42.12 -2.07
N ALA A 546 4.38 -41.57 -1.09
CA ALA A 546 4.22 -40.14 -0.91
C ALA A 546 5.56 -39.48 -0.56
N GLU A 547 6.28 -40.06 0.41
CA GLU A 547 7.62 -39.63 0.80
C GLU A 547 8.62 -39.72 -0.35
N PHE A 548 8.64 -40.83 -1.09
CA PHE A 548 9.51 -40.98 -2.26
C PHE A 548 9.23 -39.90 -3.32
N SER A 549 7.96 -39.67 -3.64
CA SER A 549 7.56 -38.65 -4.62
C SER A 549 7.94 -37.25 -4.16
N PHE A 550 7.75 -36.94 -2.87
CA PHE A 550 8.14 -35.68 -2.27
C PHE A 550 9.65 -35.47 -2.31
N ARG A 551 10.45 -36.43 -1.81
CA ARG A 551 11.93 -36.33 -1.84
C ARG A 551 12.47 -36.20 -3.26
N ARG A 552 11.85 -36.89 -4.23
CA ARG A 552 12.18 -36.75 -5.65
C ARG A 552 11.86 -35.34 -6.16
N ALA A 553 10.66 -34.83 -5.89
CA ALA A 553 10.27 -33.49 -6.31
C ALA A 553 11.21 -32.42 -5.73
N VAL A 554 11.58 -32.49 -4.45
CA VAL A 554 12.53 -31.55 -3.83
C VAL A 554 13.88 -31.56 -4.57
N LYS A 555 14.40 -32.74 -4.93
CA LYS A 555 15.66 -32.86 -5.70
C LYS A 555 15.55 -32.30 -7.12
N GLU A 556 14.42 -32.49 -7.80
CA GLU A 556 14.18 -31.95 -9.14
C GLU A 556 13.98 -30.42 -9.13
N ILE A 557 13.43 -29.88 -8.04
CA ILE A 557 13.22 -28.43 -7.88
C ILE A 557 14.53 -27.72 -7.53
N LEU A 558 15.41 -28.36 -6.75
CA LEU A 558 16.63 -27.79 -6.18
C LEU A 558 17.88 -28.54 -6.69
N PRO A 559 18.27 -28.32 -7.96
CA PRO A 559 19.34 -29.08 -8.62
C PRO A 559 20.73 -28.83 -8.01
N ARG A 560 21.07 -27.60 -7.59
CA ARG A 560 22.38 -27.26 -6.99
C ARG A 560 22.54 -27.96 -5.64
N ALA A 561 21.50 -27.95 -4.81
CA ALA A 561 21.53 -28.66 -3.52
C ALA A 561 21.55 -30.18 -3.68
N ALA A 562 20.99 -30.72 -4.77
CA ALA A 562 21.07 -32.14 -5.08
C ALA A 562 22.48 -32.56 -5.49
N ALA A 563 23.17 -31.77 -6.32
CA ALA A 563 24.51 -32.06 -6.82
C ALA A 563 25.55 -32.21 -5.69
N VAL A 564 25.55 -31.30 -4.71
CA VAL A 564 26.48 -31.32 -3.57
C VAL A 564 26.35 -32.62 -2.73
N SER A 565 25.14 -33.16 -2.61
CA SER A 565 24.90 -34.38 -1.80
C SER A 565 25.47 -35.66 -2.41
N PHE A 566 25.88 -35.63 -3.70
CA PHE A 566 26.53 -36.75 -4.36
C PHE A 566 28.05 -36.77 -4.12
N ASP A 567 28.70 -35.60 -3.98
CA ASP A 567 30.13 -35.52 -3.72
C ASP A 567 30.50 -35.93 -2.29
N GLU A 568 29.68 -35.58 -1.29
CA GLU A 568 29.91 -35.99 0.13
C GLU A 568 29.70 -37.50 0.38
N LYS A 569 29.17 -38.26 -0.59
CA LYS A 569 29.02 -39.73 -0.51
C LYS A 569 30.02 -40.49 -1.38
N GLY A 570 30.90 -39.77 -2.07
CA GLY A 570 31.96 -40.30 -2.94
C GLY A 570 33.35 -40.38 -2.29
N GLU A 571 33.52 -39.81 -1.10
CA GLU A 571 34.63 -40.07 -0.16
C GLU A 571 34.17 -41.04 0.94
#